data_AF-P0DP94-F1
#
_entry.id   AF-P0DP94-F1
#
_cell.length_a   1.000
_cell.length_b   1.000
_cell.length_c   1.000
_cell.angle_alpha   90.00
_cell.angle_beta   90.00
_cell.angle_gamma   90.00
#
_symmetry.space_group_name_H-M   'P 1'
#
loop_
_entity.id
_entity.type
_entity.pdbx_description
1 polymer ?
#
loop_
_entity_poly.entity_id
_entity_poly.type
_entity_poly.pdbx_seq_one_letter_code
_entity_poly.pdbx_strand_id
1 'polypeptide(L)' 'DDCLGFFKSCNPDNDKCCENYKCNRRDKWCKYVL' A
#
# COMPACT_ATOMS: atom_id res chain seq x y z
N ASP A 1 -14.02 -5.00 -2.42
CA ASP A 1 -12.59 -5.30 -2.23
C ASP A 1 -12.05 -4.25 -1.26
N ASP A 2 -11.71 -4.65 -0.03
CA ASP A 2 -11.27 -3.72 1.03
C ASP A 2 -9.75 -3.51 0.92
N CYS A 3 -9.34 -2.89 -0.19
CA CYS A 3 -7.94 -2.60 -0.48
C CYS A 3 -7.62 -1.13 -0.17
N LEU A 4 -6.41 -0.89 0.31
CA LEU A 4 -5.90 0.41 0.69
C LEU A 4 -5.48 1.18 -0.58
N GLY A 5 -6.13 2.33 -0.80
CA GLY A 5 -5.81 3.25 -1.89
C GLY A 5 -4.51 4.03 -1.66
N PHE A 6 -4.16 4.88 -2.62
CA PHE A 6 -2.97 5.74 -2.56
C PHE A 6 -2.91 6.54 -1.25
N PHE A 7 -1.72 6.68 -0.67
CA PHE A 7 -1.48 7.40 0.59
C PHE A 7 -2.15 6.84 1.86
N LYS A 8 -2.84 5.69 1.79
CA LYS A 8 -3.30 5.02 3.00
C LYS A 8 -2.13 4.34 3.71
N SER A 9 -2.09 4.48 5.03
CA SER A 9 -1.18 3.71 5.87
C SER A 9 -1.39 2.22 5.66
N CYS A 10 -0.29 1.49 5.49
CA CYS A 10 -0.28 0.07 5.20
C CYS A 10 0.82 -0.61 6.02
N ASN A 11 0.71 -1.93 6.16
CA ASN A 11 1.71 -2.72 6.85
C ASN A 11 2.56 -3.47 5.82
N PRO A 12 3.90 -3.31 5.82
CA PRO A 12 4.74 -3.97 4.82
C PRO A 12 4.85 -5.50 4.97
N ASP A 13 4.46 -6.04 6.13
CA ASP A 13 4.31 -7.49 6.36
C ASP A 13 2.91 -8.01 5.97
N ASN A 14 1.95 -7.12 5.77
CA ASN A 14 0.60 -7.46 5.34
C ASN A 14 0.10 -6.39 4.36
N ASP A 15 0.61 -6.49 3.13
CA ASP A 15 0.27 -5.57 2.05
C ASP A 15 -1.20 -5.75 1.67
N LYS A 16 -2.00 -4.78 2.05
CA LYS A 16 -3.42 -4.68 1.68
C LYS A 16 -3.65 -3.58 0.65
N CYS A 17 -2.62 -3.13 -0.05
CA CYS A 17 -2.76 -2.09 -1.05
C CYS A 17 -3.46 -2.65 -2.30
N CYS A 18 -4.26 -1.84 -3.00
CA CYS A 18 -4.91 -2.31 -4.24
C CYS A 18 -3.86 -2.65 -5.32
N GLU A 19 -4.22 -3.39 -6.36
CA GLU A 19 -3.33 -3.98 -7.38
C GLU A 19 -2.32 -3.00 -8.05
N ASN A 20 -2.60 -1.69 -8.05
CA ASN A 20 -1.70 -0.65 -8.58
C ASN A 20 -0.81 0.03 -7.52
N TYR A 21 -0.90 -0.41 -6.28
CA TYR A 21 -0.23 0.18 -5.15
C TYR A 21 0.54 -0.90 -4.37
N LYS A 22 1.66 -0.51 -3.80
CA LYS A 22 2.45 -1.34 -2.90
C LYS A 22 2.78 -0.57 -1.65
N CYS A 23 2.74 -1.28 -0.55
CA CYS A 23 3.11 -0.75 0.74
C CYS A 23 4.61 -0.46 0.77
N ASN A 24 4.96 0.82 0.84
CA ASN A 24 6.37 1.19 0.94
C ASN A 24 6.90 0.82 2.33
N ARG A 25 7.91 -0.06 2.41
CA ARG A 25 8.51 -0.49 3.70
C ARG A 25 9.03 0.66 4.55
N ARG A 26 9.59 1.69 3.90
CA ARG A 26 10.20 2.84 4.58
C ARG A 26 9.15 3.78 5.17
N ASP A 27 8.15 4.14 4.35
CA ASP A 27 7.18 5.15 4.74
C ASP A 27 5.88 4.57 5.34
N LYS A 28 5.63 3.26 5.17
CA LYS A 28 4.43 2.54 5.63
C LYS A 28 3.11 3.08 5.09
N TRP A 29 3.09 3.49 3.82
CA TRP A 29 1.87 3.83 3.07
C TRP A 29 1.87 3.25 1.65
N CYS A 30 0.68 3.06 1.10
CA CYS A 30 0.47 2.55 -0.25
C CYS A 30 0.93 3.58 -1.28
N LYS A 31 2.07 3.30 -1.91
CA LYS A 31 2.60 4.07 -3.05
C LYS A 31 2.18 3.41 -4.35
N TYR A 32 1.94 4.22 -5.38
CA TYR A 32 1.73 3.73 -6.73
C TYR A 32 2.99 3.00 -7.21
N VAL A 33 2.82 1.79 -7.74
CA VAL A 33 3.89 1.10 -8.46
C VAL A 33 3.66 1.36 -9.93
N LEU A 34 4.55 2.14 -10.52
CA LEU A 34 4.62 2.35 -11.97
C LEU A 34 5.19 1.11 -12.66
#